data_AF-A0A1I3IHW3-F1
#
_entry.id   AF-A0A1I3IHW3-F1
#
_cell.length_a   1.000
_cell.length_b   1.000
_cell.length_c   1.000
_cell.angle_alpha   90.00
_cell.angle_beta   90.00
_cell.angle_gamma   90.00
#
_symmetry.space_group_name_H-M   'P 1'
#
loop_
_entity.id
_entity.type
_entity.pdbx_description
1 polymer ?
#
loop_
_entity_poly.entity_id
_entity_poly.type
_entity_poly.pdbx_seq_one_letter_code
_entity_poly.pdbx_strand_id
1 'polypeptide(L)'
;MLPVFRILNHAMLVLMLTAFASDAMAQERPAPAFDRWRPKAGAYAEPGKNFESSCDEGNDMEIGEKSVSGPEWSCDFKRITDLGPGSLKVEMVCSDYNLAQNLNPRDSNWDREFNEVMFIKRIDGVTISVQKSLNGKLKDPPWRAAYCPLKTQRALAEATLQAKVEAKQKAEQDKQKAEQDRALKEAHPRDGVYAVAGATFEDRCAKFNDTIIAFSEKSVTTASNICKIHNTRVQLPDTVRIDASCTLQAASGPETVSVQDPNTIQDRENLMFKKIDDKSVLLWIINNGHFTGDGRKLSYCSDQVQRAYAAQRKASKQTRN
;
A
#
# COMPACT_ATOMS: atom_id res chain seq x y z
N MET A 1 20.33 -31.15 -98.20
CA MET A 1 20.06 -32.54 -97.79
C MET A 1 20.28 -32.65 -96.28
N LEU A 2 19.50 -33.47 -95.59
CA LEU A 2 19.79 -33.95 -94.23
C LEU A 2 20.67 -35.21 -94.34
N PRO A 3 21.51 -35.53 -93.33
CA PRO A 3 21.07 -36.33 -92.18
C PRO A 3 21.44 -35.72 -90.82
N VAL A 4 20.83 -36.02 -89.65
CA VAL A 4 19.95 -37.10 -89.14
C VAL A 4 20.65 -38.14 -88.24
N PHE A 5 20.49 -37.97 -86.91
CA PHE A 5 20.32 -39.02 -85.85
C PHE A 5 21.53 -39.97 -85.58
N ARG A 6 21.71 -40.67 -84.43
CA ARG A 6 21.21 -40.69 -83.02
C ARG A 6 22.02 -41.81 -82.28
N ILE A 7 21.60 -42.22 -81.05
CA ILE A 7 21.92 -43.48 -80.32
C ILE A 7 23.24 -43.36 -79.51
N LEU A 8 23.23 -43.37 -78.15
CA LEU A 8 23.02 -44.46 -77.17
C LEU A 8 24.19 -45.48 -77.18
N ASN A 9 24.72 -46.04 -76.08
CA ASN A 9 24.14 -46.30 -74.75
C ASN A 9 25.22 -46.45 -73.62
N HIS A 10 24.82 -46.20 -72.35
CA HIS A 10 25.10 -46.94 -71.09
C HIS A 10 26.43 -47.75 -70.91
N ALA A 11 27.17 -47.72 -69.78
CA ALA A 11 27.02 -47.10 -68.44
C ALA A 11 28.45 -47.04 -67.75
N MET A 12 28.74 -47.01 -66.43
CA MET A 12 27.95 -47.18 -65.19
C MET A 12 28.64 -46.61 -63.91
N LEU A 13 27.84 -45.95 -63.06
CA LEU A 13 27.84 -45.83 -61.57
C LEU A 13 29.09 -46.20 -60.69
N VAL A 14 29.60 -45.24 -59.90
CA VAL A 14 29.81 -45.30 -58.41
C VAL A 14 29.67 -43.87 -57.83
N LEU A 15 29.20 -43.76 -56.57
CA LEU A 15 28.96 -42.52 -55.80
C LEU A 15 30.20 -41.63 -55.56
N MET A 16 29.97 -40.31 -55.57
CA MET A 16 30.41 -39.37 -54.51
C MET A 16 29.40 -38.21 -54.41
N LEU A 17 28.98 -37.84 -53.20
CA LEU A 17 28.10 -36.68 -52.97
C LEU A 17 28.91 -35.47 -52.50
N THR A 18 28.91 -34.40 -53.32
CA THR A 18 29.16 -33.02 -52.85
C THR A 18 28.22 -32.07 -53.57
N ALA A 19 27.04 -31.86 -53.01
CA ALA A 19 26.08 -30.89 -53.52
C ALA A 19 26.45 -29.48 -53.02
N PHE A 20 27.23 -28.75 -53.82
CA PHE A 20 27.35 -27.30 -53.65
C PHE A 20 26.11 -26.64 -54.25
N ALA A 21 25.17 -26.30 -53.37
CA ALA A 21 23.97 -25.57 -53.74
C ALA A 21 24.35 -24.20 -54.34
N SER A 22 23.58 -23.75 -55.34
CA SER A 22 23.70 -22.38 -55.83
C SER A 22 23.38 -21.41 -54.70
N ASP A 23 24.19 -20.37 -54.53
CA ASP A 23 23.87 -19.21 -53.69
C ASP A 23 22.70 -18.42 -54.30
N ALA A 24 21.50 -18.97 -54.14
CA ALA A 24 20.26 -18.24 -54.30
C ALA A 24 20.25 -17.16 -53.22
N MET A 25 20.72 -15.96 -53.57
CA MET A 25 20.75 -14.82 -52.65
C MET A 25 19.34 -14.55 -52.14
N ALA A 26 19.09 -15.05 -50.91
CA ALA A 26 17.93 -14.69 -50.12
C ALA A 26 18.11 -13.23 -49.71
N GLN A 27 17.78 -12.33 -50.64
CA GLN A 27 17.72 -10.90 -50.40
C GLN A 27 16.74 -10.70 -49.26
N GLU A 28 17.28 -10.51 -48.06
CA GLU A 28 16.51 -10.29 -46.85
C GLU A 28 15.63 -9.07 -47.11
N ARG A 29 14.34 -9.32 -47.36
CA ARG A 29 13.38 -8.25 -47.63
C ARG A 29 13.48 -7.29 -46.45
N PRO A 30 13.69 -5.99 -46.68
CA PRO A 30 13.62 -5.01 -45.61
C PRO A 30 12.33 -5.27 -44.83
N ALA A 31 12.46 -5.62 -43.55
CA ALA A 31 11.32 -5.93 -42.70
C ALA A 31 10.34 -4.76 -42.85
N PRO A 32 9.16 -4.95 -43.46
CA PRO A 32 8.47 -3.81 -44.03
C PRO A 32 8.18 -2.80 -42.94
N ALA A 33 8.45 -1.52 -43.23
CA ALA A 33 8.14 -0.40 -42.34
C ALA A 33 6.62 -0.16 -42.32
N PHE A 34 5.88 -1.19 -41.90
CA PHE A 34 4.49 -1.08 -41.52
C PHE A 34 4.42 -0.10 -40.35
N ASP A 35 3.58 0.92 -40.47
CA ASP A 35 3.18 1.71 -39.31
C ASP A 35 2.74 0.75 -38.20
N ARG A 36 3.39 0.84 -37.04
CA ARG A 36 3.17 -0.06 -35.90
C ARG A 36 1.82 0.23 -35.26
N TRP A 37 0.77 -0.19 -35.95
CA TRP A 37 -0.61 -0.01 -35.54
C TRP A 37 -0.84 -0.56 -34.13
N ARG A 38 -1.59 0.19 -33.34
CA ARG A 38 -2.08 -0.22 -32.02
C ARG A 38 -3.58 0.02 -31.96
N PRO A 39 -4.33 -0.77 -31.15
CA PRO A 39 -5.67 -0.37 -30.76
C PRO A 39 -5.63 1.00 -30.06
N LYS A 40 -6.78 1.69 -30.02
CA LYS A 40 -6.90 2.93 -29.25
C LYS A 40 -7.00 2.57 -27.76
N ALA A 41 -6.50 3.44 -26.89
CA ALA A 41 -6.82 3.31 -25.48
C ALA A 41 -8.29 3.72 -25.22
N GLY A 42 -8.93 3.07 -24.25
CA GLY A 42 -10.32 3.29 -23.85
C GLY A 42 -11.20 2.03 -23.92
N ALA A 43 -12.51 2.25 -23.81
CA ALA A 43 -13.54 1.24 -23.71
C ALA A 43 -13.88 0.56 -25.07
N TYR A 44 -14.12 -0.74 -25.01
CA TYR A 44 -14.58 -1.58 -26.12
C TYR A 44 -15.71 -2.53 -25.65
N ALA A 45 -16.71 -2.75 -26.51
CA ALA A 45 -17.80 -3.70 -26.26
C ALA A 45 -18.13 -4.52 -27.51
N GLU A 46 -18.88 -5.62 -27.36
CA GLU A 46 -19.30 -6.46 -28.50
C GLU A 46 -20.31 -5.71 -29.39
N PRO A 47 -20.07 -5.57 -30.73
CA PRO A 47 -20.97 -4.85 -31.61
C PRO A 47 -22.23 -5.68 -31.92
N GLY A 48 -23.38 -5.18 -31.47
CA GLY A 48 -24.68 -5.79 -31.71
C GLY A 48 -25.84 -4.87 -31.36
N LYS A 49 -27.04 -5.43 -31.20
CA LYS A 49 -28.25 -4.66 -30.83
C LYS A 49 -28.14 -3.93 -29.49
N ASN A 50 -27.28 -4.42 -28.60
CA ASN A 50 -27.09 -3.93 -27.25
C ASN A 50 -25.80 -3.09 -27.10
N PHE A 51 -25.14 -2.70 -28.20
CA PHE A 51 -23.80 -2.09 -28.15
C PHE A 51 -23.74 -0.82 -27.27
N GLU A 52 -24.76 0.05 -27.33
CA GLU A 52 -24.80 1.27 -26.52
C GLU A 52 -24.97 0.95 -25.02
N SER A 53 -25.82 -0.01 -24.65
CA SER A 53 -25.98 -0.42 -23.25
C SER A 53 -24.76 -1.18 -22.74
N SER A 54 -24.14 -2.05 -23.53
CA SER A 54 -22.87 -2.72 -23.17
C SER A 54 -21.71 -1.72 -22.97
N CYS A 55 -21.72 -0.58 -23.67
CA CYS A 55 -20.76 0.50 -23.43
C CYS A 55 -21.07 1.32 -22.16
N ASP A 56 -22.35 1.57 -21.84
CA ASP A 56 -22.74 2.43 -20.72
C ASP A 56 -22.92 1.68 -19.37
N GLU A 57 -23.22 0.38 -19.37
CA GLU A 57 -23.42 -0.45 -18.15
C GLU A 57 -22.13 -1.08 -17.60
N GLY A 58 -21.09 -1.18 -18.43
CA GLY A 58 -19.80 -1.77 -18.06
C GLY A 58 -19.15 -2.51 -19.23
N ASN A 59 -18.31 -1.79 -19.98
CA ASN A 59 -17.69 -2.30 -21.21
C ASN A 59 -16.97 -3.66 -21.05
N ASP A 60 -17.16 -4.57 -22.02
CA ASP A 60 -16.59 -5.92 -22.02
C ASP A 60 -15.06 -5.92 -21.87
N MET A 61 -14.39 -4.89 -22.40
CA MET A 61 -12.94 -4.72 -22.31
C MET A 61 -12.52 -3.24 -22.34
N GLU A 62 -11.61 -2.84 -21.45
CA GLU A 62 -10.88 -1.56 -21.52
C GLU A 62 -9.41 -1.82 -21.88
N ILE A 63 -8.87 -1.08 -22.86
CA ILE A 63 -7.44 -1.10 -23.19
C ILE A 63 -6.78 0.16 -22.63
N GLY A 64 -5.85 -0.02 -21.68
CA GLY A 64 -4.98 1.04 -21.16
C GLY A 64 -3.67 1.18 -21.94
N GLU A 65 -2.79 2.07 -21.47
CA GLU A 65 -1.43 2.25 -22.03
C GLU A 65 -0.55 1.01 -21.80
N LYS A 66 -0.73 0.35 -20.65
CA LYS A 66 0.14 -0.71 -20.12
C LYS A 66 -0.64 -1.91 -19.57
N SER A 67 -1.95 -1.95 -19.77
CA SER A 67 -2.84 -2.96 -19.19
C SER A 67 -4.10 -3.15 -20.04
N VAL A 68 -4.81 -4.24 -19.79
CA VAL A 68 -6.15 -4.51 -20.31
C VAL A 68 -7.01 -5.09 -19.19
N SER A 69 -8.25 -4.64 -19.09
CA SER A 69 -9.21 -5.04 -18.07
C SER A 69 -10.56 -5.40 -18.69
N GLY A 70 -11.36 -6.15 -17.93
CA GLY A 70 -12.79 -6.32 -18.14
C GLY A 70 -13.50 -6.40 -16.78
N PRO A 71 -14.81 -6.69 -16.73
CA PRO A 71 -15.62 -6.54 -15.51
C PRO A 71 -15.11 -7.26 -14.25
N GLU A 72 -14.45 -8.42 -14.39
CA GLU A 72 -13.97 -9.24 -13.26
C GLU A 72 -12.45 -9.52 -13.29
N TRP A 73 -11.71 -8.98 -14.26
CA TRP A 73 -10.32 -9.37 -14.52
C TRP A 73 -9.44 -8.21 -15.00
N SER A 74 -8.16 -8.22 -14.63
CA SER A 74 -7.18 -7.23 -15.10
C SER A 74 -5.83 -7.89 -15.40
N CYS A 75 -5.15 -7.42 -16.44
CA CYS A 75 -3.82 -7.90 -16.83
C CYS A 75 -2.90 -6.76 -17.28
N ASP A 76 -1.68 -6.73 -16.75
CA ASP A 76 -0.63 -5.81 -17.18
C ASP A 76 0.16 -6.35 -18.39
N PHE A 77 0.57 -5.45 -19.28
CA PHE A 77 1.31 -5.77 -20.51
C PHE A 77 2.80 -6.01 -20.21
N LYS A 78 3.22 -7.25 -20.37
CA LYS A 78 4.62 -7.69 -20.22
C LYS A 78 5.43 -7.47 -21.49
N ARG A 79 4.84 -7.72 -22.67
CA ARG A 79 5.45 -7.51 -23.98
C ARG A 79 4.40 -7.40 -25.09
N ILE A 80 4.58 -6.48 -26.03
CA ILE A 80 3.77 -6.41 -27.27
C ILE A 80 4.68 -6.75 -28.45
N THR A 81 4.28 -7.75 -29.23
CA THR A 81 4.98 -8.22 -30.44
C THR A 81 4.08 -8.03 -31.65
N ASP A 82 4.55 -7.25 -32.63
CA ASP A 82 3.91 -7.14 -33.94
C ASP A 82 4.02 -8.47 -34.71
N LEU A 83 2.88 -9.04 -35.13
CA LEU A 83 2.80 -10.26 -35.94
C LEU A 83 2.66 -9.98 -37.44
N GLY A 84 2.39 -8.72 -37.80
CA GLY A 84 2.16 -8.27 -39.18
C GLY A 84 1.20 -7.07 -39.22
N PRO A 85 0.78 -6.63 -40.42
CA PRO A 85 -0.12 -5.50 -40.58
C PRO A 85 -1.38 -5.63 -39.71
N GLY A 86 -1.57 -4.67 -38.81
CA GLY A 86 -2.73 -4.63 -37.91
C GLY A 86 -2.88 -5.84 -36.99
N SER A 87 -1.83 -6.63 -36.74
CA SER A 87 -1.92 -7.90 -36.00
C SER A 87 -0.86 -7.97 -34.90
N LEU A 88 -1.28 -8.20 -33.66
CA LEU A 88 -0.44 -8.13 -32.46
C LEU A 88 -0.58 -9.38 -31.58
N LYS A 89 0.51 -9.78 -30.94
CA LYS A 89 0.53 -10.63 -29.75
C LYS A 89 0.88 -9.75 -28.54
N VAL A 90 0.01 -9.72 -27.54
CA VAL A 90 0.27 -9.12 -26.23
C VAL A 90 0.52 -10.27 -25.25
N GLU A 91 1.67 -10.29 -24.62
CA GLU A 91 1.98 -11.16 -23.49
C GLU A 91 1.73 -10.36 -22.20
N MET A 92 1.05 -10.99 -21.25
CA MET A 92 0.43 -10.30 -20.12
C MET A 92 0.67 -11.05 -18.81
N VAL A 93 0.56 -10.33 -17.69
CA VAL A 93 0.43 -10.92 -16.35
C VAL A 93 -0.93 -10.52 -15.81
N CYS A 94 -1.79 -11.50 -15.54
CA CYS A 94 -3.16 -11.30 -15.10
C CYS A 94 -3.29 -11.54 -13.60
N SER A 95 -4.06 -10.68 -12.92
CA SER A 95 -4.51 -10.92 -11.54
C SER A 95 -6.03 -11.13 -11.52
N ASP A 96 -6.41 -12.33 -11.10
CA ASP A 96 -7.80 -12.77 -10.94
C ASP A 96 -7.81 -13.80 -9.80
N TYR A 97 -8.47 -13.45 -8.70
CA TYR A 97 -8.53 -14.26 -7.48
C TYR A 97 -9.29 -15.58 -7.70
N ASN A 98 -10.36 -15.54 -8.50
CA ASN A 98 -11.24 -16.68 -8.75
C ASN A 98 -10.56 -17.68 -9.68
N LEU A 99 -9.88 -17.19 -10.73
CA LEU A 99 -9.16 -18.05 -11.65
C LEU A 99 -7.88 -18.61 -11.03
N ALA A 100 -7.07 -17.80 -10.32
CA ALA A 100 -5.80 -18.25 -9.73
C ALA A 100 -5.99 -19.45 -8.77
N GLN A 101 -7.02 -19.43 -7.90
CA GLN A 101 -7.33 -20.55 -7.00
C GLN A 101 -7.65 -21.86 -7.74
N ASN A 102 -8.31 -21.77 -8.90
CA ASN A 102 -8.64 -22.94 -9.73
C ASN A 102 -7.43 -23.48 -10.51
N LEU A 103 -6.38 -22.67 -10.74
CA LEU A 103 -5.21 -23.08 -11.51
C LEU A 103 -4.12 -23.76 -10.67
N ASN A 104 -3.89 -23.33 -9.42
CA ASN A 104 -2.88 -23.93 -8.52
C ASN A 104 -3.44 -24.27 -7.11
N PRO A 105 -4.43 -25.17 -6.98
CA PRO A 105 -5.07 -25.53 -5.69
C PRO A 105 -4.18 -26.37 -4.74
N ARG A 106 -2.86 -26.37 -4.93
CA ARG A 106 -1.88 -27.13 -4.13
C ARG A 106 -0.64 -26.33 -3.73
N ASP A 107 -0.52 -25.06 -4.13
CA ASP A 107 0.58 -24.21 -3.68
C ASP A 107 0.17 -23.43 -2.42
N SER A 108 0.96 -23.57 -1.35
CA SER A 108 0.77 -22.81 -0.11
C SER A 108 1.27 -21.36 -0.22
N ASN A 109 2.12 -21.07 -1.20
CA ASN A 109 2.68 -19.76 -1.52
C ASN A 109 2.20 -19.31 -2.91
N TRP A 110 0.90 -19.49 -3.18
CA TRP A 110 0.25 -19.19 -4.45
C TRP A 110 0.38 -17.72 -4.84
N ASP A 111 1.20 -17.44 -5.87
CA ASP A 111 1.15 -16.17 -6.57
C ASP A 111 -0.25 -15.97 -7.19
N ARG A 112 -0.77 -14.75 -7.06
CA ARG A 112 -2.08 -14.36 -7.62
C ARG A 112 -2.01 -13.99 -9.10
N GLU A 113 -0.82 -14.11 -9.66
CA GLU A 113 -0.43 -13.64 -10.98
C GLU A 113 -0.13 -14.82 -11.90
N PHE A 114 -0.79 -14.85 -13.06
CA PHE A 114 -0.57 -15.87 -14.09
C PHE A 114 -0.29 -15.24 -15.45
N ASN A 115 0.53 -15.91 -16.27
CA ASN A 115 0.97 -15.37 -17.54
C ASN A 115 -0.02 -15.78 -18.64
N GLU A 116 -0.54 -14.81 -19.40
CA GLU A 116 -1.46 -15.04 -20.51
C GLU A 116 -1.00 -14.37 -21.81
N VAL A 117 -1.66 -14.73 -22.91
CA VAL A 117 -1.47 -14.15 -24.23
C VAL A 117 -2.81 -13.65 -24.76
N MET A 118 -2.83 -12.42 -25.26
CA MET A 118 -3.93 -11.89 -26.06
C MET A 118 -3.47 -11.64 -27.50
N PHE A 119 -4.22 -12.15 -28.46
CA PHE A 119 -4.06 -11.82 -29.87
C PHE A 119 -5.06 -10.73 -30.24
N ILE A 120 -4.59 -9.65 -30.85
CA ILE A 120 -5.41 -8.51 -31.29
C ILE A 120 -5.21 -8.34 -32.79
N LYS A 121 -6.30 -8.34 -33.56
CA LYS A 121 -6.28 -8.12 -35.01
C LYS A 121 -7.24 -7.01 -35.40
N ARG A 122 -6.73 -6.00 -36.12
CA ARG A 122 -7.53 -4.92 -36.70
C ARG A 122 -8.56 -5.48 -37.68
N ILE A 123 -9.83 -5.06 -37.57
CA ILE A 123 -10.86 -5.29 -38.58
C ILE A 123 -11.03 -4.03 -39.43
N ASP A 124 -11.24 -2.87 -38.79
CA ASP A 124 -11.48 -1.59 -39.48
C ASP A 124 -10.86 -0.37 -38.73
N GLY A 125 -11.52 0.80 -38.69
CA GLY A 125 -11.06 2.00 -37.97
C GLY A 125 -11.49 2.09 -36.50
N VAL A 126 -12.45 1.27 -36.08
CA VAL A 126 -13.03 1.23 -34.72
C VAL A 126 -13.19 -0.19 -34.18
N THR A 127 -13.31 -1.21 -35.03
CA THR A 127 -13.45 -2.62 -34.62
C THR A 127 -12.12 -3.39 -34.68
N ILE A 128 -11.90 -4.20 -33.65
CA ILE A 128 -10.82 -5.18 -33.54
C ILE A 128 -11.41 -6.57 -33.29
N SER A 129 -10.66 -7.62 -33.61
CA SER A 129 -10.90 -8.97 -33.13
C SER A 129 -9.91 -9.29 -32.02
N VAL A 130 -10.39 -9.95 -30.97
CA VAL A 130 -9.63 -10.24 -29.75
C VAL A 130 -9.76 -11.71 -29.43
N GLN A 131 -8.65 -12.37 -29.12
CA GLN A 131 -8.64 -13.74 -28.57
C GLN A 131 -7.66 -13.80 -27.39
N LYS A 132 -8.16 -14.10 -26.19
CA LYS A 132 -7.34 -14.26 -24.97
C LYS A 132 -7.11 -15.75 -24.71
N SER A 133 -5.95 -16.11 -24.19
CA SER A 133 -5.76 -17.43 -23.58
C SER A 133 -6.32 -17.48 -22.16
N LEU A 134 -6.65 -18.68 -21.70
CA LEU A 134 -7.01 -18.99 -20.32
C LEU A 134 -6.19 -20.22 -19.88
N ASN A 135 -5.33 -20.03 -18.88
CA ASN A 135 -4.22 -20.91 -18.52
C ASN A 135 -3.35 -21.27 -19.74
N GLY A 136 -2.91 -20.25 -20.51
CA GLY A 136 -2.06 -20.42 -21.69
C GLY A 136 -2.70 -21.16 -22.87
N LYS A 137 -3.99 -21.51 -22.80
CA LYS A 137 -4.75 -22.20 -23.86
C LYS A 137 -5.78 -21.27 -24.48
N LEU A 138 -5.78 -21.18 -25.81
CA LEU A 138 -6.86 -20.53 -26.56
C LEU A 138 -8.06 -21.50 -26.57
N LYS A 139 -9.00 -21.31 -25.63
CA LYS A 139 -10.26 -22.07 -25.59
C LYS A 139 -11.33 -21.43 -26.45
N ASP A 140 -11.50 -20.13 -26.27
CA ASP A 140 -12.61 -19.36 -26.84
C ASP A 140 -12.25 -18.85 -28.25
N PRO A 141 -13.22 -18.72 -29.16
CA PRO A 141 -12.98 -18.17 -30.49
C PRO A 141 -12.63 -16.67 -30.41
N PRO A 142 -11.96 -16.10 -31.44
CA PRO A 142 -11.77 -14.66 -31.52
C PRO A 142 -13.12 -13.93 -31.61
N TRP A 143 -13.44 -13.10 -30.61
CA TRP A 143 -14.63 -12.26 -30.60
C TRP A 143 -14.35 -10.92 -31.29
N ARG A 144 -15.38 -10.06 -31.41
CA ARG A 144 -15.29 -8.72 -32.00
C ARG A 144 -15.49 -7.67 -30.93
N ALA A 145 -14.55 -6.75 -30.78
CA ALA A 145 -14.65 -5.62 -29.87
C ALA A 145 -14.68 -4.32 -30.69
N ALA A 146 -15.75 -3.53 -30.54
CA ALA A 146 -15.91 -2.23 -31.18
C ALA A 146 -15.67 -1.10 -30.16
N TYR A 147 -14.93 -0.06 -30.58
CA TYR A 147 -14.58 1.07 -29.74
C TYR A 147 -15.83 1.87 -29.34
N CYS A 148 -16.08 2.00 -28.03
CA CYS A 148 -17.30 2.60 -27.50
C CYS A 148 -17.48 4.09 -27.89
N PRO A 149 -18.73 4.61 -27.91
CA PRO A 149 -19.03 5.99 -28.29
C PRO A 149 -18.26 7.06 -27.51
N LEU A 150 -18.04 8.22 -28.13
CA LEU A 150 -17.22 9.32 -27.57
C LEU A 150 -17.72 9.81 -26.19
N LYS A 151 -19.02 9.66 -25.90
CA LYS A 151 -19.64 9.90 -24.58
C LYS A 151 -18.98 9.02 -23.50
N THR A 152 -19.01 7.70 -23.70
CA THR A 152 -18.43 6.69 -22.81
C THR A 152 -16.93 6.90 -22.63
N GLN A 153 -16.19 7.18 -23.71
CA GLN A 153 -14.75 7.43 -23.65
C GLN A 153 -14.38 8.67 -22.82
N ARG A 154 -15.22 9.72 -22.86
CA ARG A 154 -15.03 10.92 -22.02
C ARG A 154 -15.29 10.63 -20.55
N ALA A 155 -16.41 9.96 -20.24
CA ALA A 155 -16.74 9.57 -18.87
C ALA A 155 -15.63 8.70 -18.25
N LEU A 156 -15.08 7.74 -19.00
CA LEU A 156 -13.95 6.92 -18.57
C LEU A 156 -12.67 7.75 -18.32
N ALA A 157 -12.35 8.69 -19.20
CA ALA A 157 -11.18 9.57 -19.04
C ALA A 157 -11.33 10.53 -17.84
N GLU A 158 -12.54 11.06 -17.62
CA GLU A 158 -12.89 11.92 -16.49
C GLU A 158 -12.82 11.15 -15.15
N ALA A 159 -13.41 9.95 -15.08
CA ALA A 159 -13.30 9.07 -13.91
C ALA A 159 -11.85 8.65 -13.63
N THR A 160 -11.07 8.33 -14.67
CA THR A 160 -9.64 8.01 -14.55
C THR A 160 -8.84 9.20 -14.02
N LEU A 161 -9.19 10.43 -14.40
CA LEU A 161 -8.53 11.64 -13.90
C LEU A 161 -8.91 11.90 -12.44
N GLN A 162 -10.19 11.76 -12.08
CA GLN A 162 -10.67 11.90 -10.70
C GLN A 162 -10.00 10.89 -9.77
N ALA A 163 -9.97 9.60 -10.13
CA ALA A 163 -9.30 8.55 -9.35
C ALA A 163 -7.81 8.85 -9.14
N LYS A 164 -7.12 9.43 -10.14
CA LYS A 164 -5.71 9.89 -10.02
C LYS A 164 -5.54 11.11 -9.11
N VAL A 165 -6.56 11.95 -8.94
CA VAL A 165 -6.56 13.07 -7.98
C VAL A 165 -6.83 12.55 -6.57
N GLU A 166 -7.85 11.72 -6.39
CA GLU A 166 -8.22 11.13 -5.09
C GLU A 166 -7.09 10.25 -4.54
N ALA A 167 -6.45 9.41 -5.36
CA ALA A 167 -5.31 8.60 -4.95
C ALA A 167 -4.11 9.47 -4.48
N LYS A 168 -3.87 10.62 -5.12
CA LYS A 168 -2.83 11.58 -4.69
C LYS A 168 -3.20 12.28 -3.38
N GLN A 169 -4.45 12.71 -3.22
CA GLN A 169 -4.93 13.31 -1.98
C GLN A 169 -4.82 12.33 -0.81
N LYS A 170 -5.23 11.08 -1.02
CA LYS A 170 -5.10 10.01 -0.03
C LYS A 170 -3.63 9.72 0.32
N ALA A 171 -2.75 9.61 -0.67
CA ALA A 171 -1.32 9.36 -0.42
C ALA A 171 -0.66 10.51 0.38
N GLU A 172 -1.04 11.77 0.13
CA GLU A 172 -0.56 12.91 0.90
C GLU A 172 -1.17 12.97 2.31
N GLN A 173 -2.45 12.58 2.50
CA GLN A 173 -3.07 12.42 3.82
C GLN A 173 -2.41 11.30 4.64
N ASP A 174 -2.17 10.13 4.03
CA ASP A 174 -1.50 8.99 4.68
C ASP A 174 -0.05 9.37 5.07
N LYS A 175 0.65 10.16 4.22
CA LYS A 175 1.97 10.75 4.51
C LYS A 175 1.92 11.75 5.67
N GLN A 176 1.00 12.71 5.66
CA GLN A 176 0.84 13.69 6.74
C GLN A 176 0.49 13.03 8.07
N LYS A 177 -0.36 12.00 8.04
CA LYS A 177 -0.65 11.16 9.20
C LYS A 177 0.59 10.43 9.70
N ALA A 178 1.37 9.80 8.81
CA ALA A 178 2.62 9.11 9.20
C ALA A 178 3.66 10.08 9.78
N GLU A 179 3.72 11.32 9.29
CA GLU A 179 4.56 12.39 9.85
C GLU A 179 4.07 12.84 11.23
N GLN A 180 2.75 12.99 11.42
CA GLN A 180 2.13 13.30 12.71
C GLN A 180 2.33 12.16 13.74
N ASP A 181 2.11 10.90 13.35
CA ASP A 181 2.32 9.72 14.20
C ASP A 181 3.81 9.58 14.58
N ARG A 182 4.73 9.92 13.67
CA ARG A 182 6.16 9.99 13.94
C ARG A 182 6.52 11.11 14.91
N ALA A 183 6.06 12.34 14.66
CA ALA A 183 6.31 13.48 15.54
C ALA A 183 5.75 13.22 16.95
N LEU A 184 4.57 12.61 17.04
CA LEU A 184 3.97 12.17 18.31
C LEU A 184 4.86 11.18 19.05
N LYS A 185 5.44 10.20 18.35
CA LYS A 185 6.36 9.20 18.92
C LYS A 185 7.71 9.80 19.35
N GLU A 186 8.23 10.78 18.62
CA GLU A 186 9.50 11.45 18.95
C GLU A 186 9.34 12.41 20.15
N ALA A 187 8.21 13.12 20.23
CA ALA A 187 7.85 14.05 21.29
C ALA A 187 7.36 13.36 22.59
N HIS A 188 6.87 12.12 22.53
CA HIS A 188 6.33 11.43 23.70
C HIS A 188 7.40 11.23 24.79
N PRO A 189 7.08 11.51 26.07
CA PRO A 189 7.90 11.06 27.19
C PRO A 189 8.12 9.54 27.15
N ARG A 190 9.33 9.08 27.50
CA ARG A 190 9.61 7.65 27.63
C ARG A 190 8.75 7.06 28.75
N ASP A 191 8.04 5.96 28.49
CA ASP A 191 7.25 5.23 29.50
C ASP A 191 8.11 4.84 30.73
N GLY A 192 7.55 5.02 31.92
CA GLY A 192 8.23 4.79 33.20
C GLY A 192 8.06 5.91 34.22
N VAL A 193 8.82 5.81 35.31
CA VAL A 193 8.74 6.64 36.52
C VAL A 193 9.71 7.83 36.44
N TYR A 194 9.22 9.03 36.73
CA TYR A 194 10.01 10.26 36.83
C TYR A 194 9.77 10.95 38.18
N ALA A 195 10.77 11.64 38.71
CA ALA A 195 10.67 12.45 39.93
C ALA A 195 11.40 13.80 39.77
N VAL A 196 11.09 14.79 40.62
CA VAL A 196 11.90 16.03 40.70
C VAL A 196 13.30 15.72 41.23
N ALA A 197 14.33 16.21 40.55
CA ALA A 197 15.74 16.05 40.93
C ALA A 197 16.11 16.78 42.24
N GLY A 198 17.17 16.35 42.92
CA GLY A 198 17.67 16.98 44.16
C GLY A 198 18.26 15.95 45.14
N ALA A 199 18.67 16.40 46.33
CA ALA A 199 19.44 15.59 47.30
C ALA A 199 18.80 14.24 47.68
N THR A 200 17.47 14.15 47.69
CA THR A 200 16.69 12.94 48.00
C THR A 200 15.97 12.35 46.76
N PHE A 201 16.62 12.39 45.60
CA PHE A 201 16.05 11.92 44.32
C PHE A 201 15.75 10.40 44.31
N GLU A 202 16.73 9.55 44.60
CA GLU A 202 16.52 8.10 44.64
C GLU A 202 15.54 7.68 45.75
N ASP A 203 15.56 8.39 46.89
CA ASP A 203 14.56 8.24 47.97
C ASP A 203 13.13 8.49 47.48
N ARG A 204 12.91 9.57 46.71
CA ARG A 204 11.60 9.82 46.07
C ARG A 204 11.26 8.68 45.12
N CYS A 205 12.16 8.39 44.17
CA CYS A 205 12.01 7.33 43.17
C CYS A 205 11.64 5.98 43.77
N ALA A 206 12.25 5.57 44.88
CA ALA A 206 11.99 4.30 45.55
C ALA A 206 10.65 4.26 46.31
N LYS A 207 10.18 5.41 46.83
CA LYS A 207 9.01 5.47 47.74
C LYS A 207 7.67 5.79 47.07
N PHE A 208 7.67 6.20 45.80
CA PHE A 208 6.46 6.59 45.03
C PHE A 208 5.70 7.81 45.60
N ASN A 209 6.38 8.66 46.38
CA ASN A 209 5.82 9.85 47.03
C ASN A 209 5.44 10.99 46.06
N ASP A 210 4.60 11.91 46.56
CA ASP A 210 4.01 13.18 46.06
C ASP A 210 4.44 13.80 44.72
N THR A 211 5.70 13.69 44.31
CA THR A 211 6.23 14.32 43.09
C THR A 211 6.74 13.33 42.05
N ILE A 212 6.19 12.12 42.07
CA ILE A 212 6.37 11.12 41.02
C ILE A 212 5.29 11.20 39.96
N ILE A 213 5.72 11.03 38.72
CA ILE A 213 4.86 10.83 37.55
C ILE A 213 5.29 9.55 36.87
N ALA A 214 4.37 8.59 36.81
CA ALA A 214 4.55 7.40 36.00
C ALA A 214 3.76 7.54 34.70
N PHE A 215 4.48 7.59 33.58
CA PHE A 215 3.89 7.55 32.25
C PHE A 215 3.61 6.12 31.83
N SER A 216 2.48 5.96 31.15
CA SER A 216 2.15 4.81 30.34
C SER A 216 1.30 5.27 29.15
N GLU A 217 1.39 4.59 28.01
CA GLU A 217 0.65 4.85 26.76
C GLU A 217 -0.80 5.38 26.89
N LYS A 218 -1.52 5.00 27.95
CA LYS A 218 -2.95 5.30 28.18
C LYS A 218 -3.27 5.90 29.56
N SER A 219 -2.27 6.15 30.40
CA SER A 219 -2.49 6.71 31.74
C SER A 219 -1.26 7.40 32.34
N VAL A 220 -1.48 8.52 33.02
CA VAL A 220 -0.49 9.19 33.87
C VAL A 220 -0.88 8.95 35.32
N THR A 221 0.03 8.43 36.14
CA THR A 221 -0.20 8.23 37.59
C THR A 221 0.71 9.14 38.40
N THR A 222 0.13 9.82 39.40
CA THR A 222 0.85 10.54 40.46
C THR A 222 0.44 9.96 41.83
N ALA A 223 1.16 10.31 42.90
CA ALA A 223 0.96 9.72 44.23
C ALA A 223 -0.49 9.83 44.77
N SER A 224 -1.27 10.83 44.33
CA SER A 224 -2.64 11.07 44.78
C SER A 224 -3.71 10.89 43.69
N ASN A 225 -3.34 10.70 42.42
CA ASN A 225 -4.27 10.75 41.29
C ASN A 225 -3.86 9.82 40.14
N ILE A 226 -4.85 9.16 39.53
CA ILE A 226 -4.70 8.41 38.28
C ILE A 226 -5.47 9.15 37.19
N CYS A 227 -4.76 9.60 36.15
CA CYS A 227 -5.33 10.27 35.00
C CYS A 227 -5.35 9.34 33.79
N LYS A 228 -6.53 9.06 33.24
CA LYS A 228 -6.70 8.33 31.98
C LYS A 228 -6.47 9.29 30.82
N ILE A 229 -5.63 8.91 29.88
CA ILE A 229 -5.37 9.68 28.66
C ILE A 229 -6.48 9.37 27.65
N HIS A 230 -7.14 10.40 27.14
CA HIS A 230 -8.14 10.27 26.06
C HIS A 230 -7.56 10.67 24.71
N ASN A 231 -6.77 11.75 24.69
CA ASN A 231 -6.14 12.27 23.49
C ASN A 231 -4.73 12.80 23.79
N THR A 232 -3.84 12.69 22.80
CA THR A 232 -2.42 13.06 22.90
C THR A 232 -2.04 13.75 21.61
N ARG A 233 -1.74 15.05 21.66
CA ARG A 233 -1.47 15.87 20.47
C ARG A 233 -0.13 16.59 20.57
N VAL A 234 0.65 16.54 19.48
CA VAL A 234 1.84 17.37 19.31
C VAL A 234 1.38 18.82 19.18
N GLN A 235 1.97 19.73 19.96
CA GLN A 235 1.73 21.17 19.90
C GLN A 235 2.97 21.95 19.43
N LEU A 236 4.17 21.42 19.67
CA LEU A 236 5.46 21.79 19.07
C LEU A 236 6.31 20.50 18.95
N PRO A 237 7.41 20.45 18.17
CA PRO A 237 8.17 19.22 17.95
C PRO A 237 8.61 18.46 19.23
N ASP A 238 8.92 19.18 20.31
CA ASP A 238 9.27 18.58 21.61
C ASP A 238 8.09 18.53 22.61
N THR A 239 6.94 19.12 22.27
CA THR A 239 5.87 19.46 23.22
C THR A 239 4.57 18.74 22.90
N VAL A 240 4.12 17.91 23.82
CA VAL A 240 2.88 17.14 23.76
C VAL A 240 1.86 17.70 24.75
N ARG A 241 0.64 17.99 24.28
CA ARG A 241 -0.52 18.22 25.15
C ARG A 241 -1.33 16.92 25.25
N ILE A 242 -1.73 16.61 26.47
CA ILE A 242 -2.46 15.40 26.83
C ILE A 242 -3.79 15.83 27.46
N ASP A 243 -4.88 15.47 26.79
CA ASP A 243 -6.23 15.72 27.26
C ASP A 243 -6.68 14.47 28.05
N ALA A 244 -6.95 14.62 29.35
CA ALA A 244 -7.00 13.49 30.30
C ALA A 244 -8.03 13.69 31.43
N SER A 245 -8.69 12.61 31.87
CA SER A 245 -9.59 12.65 33.03
C SER A 245 -8.91 12.05 34.27
N CYS A 246 -8.74 12.85 35.32
CA CYS A 246 -8.13 12.42 36.58
C CYS A 246 -9.17 11.93 37.61
N THR A 247 -8.84 10.86 38.32
CA THR A 247 -9.57 10.38 39.50
C THR A 247 -8.61 10.29 40.68
N LEU A 248 -9.05 10.73 41.87
CA LEU A 248 -8.32 10.52 43.11
C LEU A 248 -7.97 9.03 43.29
N GLN A 249 -6.74 8.77 43.72
CA GLN A 249 -6.33 7.45 44.18
C GLN A 249 -6.63 7.34 45.68
N ALA A 250 -7.31 6.27 46.09
CA ALA A 250 -7.66 6.07 47.50
C ALA A 250 -6.39 5.95 48.37
N ALA A 251 -6.37 6.73 49.47
CA ALA A 251 -5.29 6.77 50.44
C ALA A 251 -4.95 5.37 50.97
N SER A 252 -3.73 4.91 50.70
CA SER A 252 -3.27 3.55 51.06
C SER A 252 -2.70 3.51 52.48
N GLY A 253 -3.46 4.01 53.46
CA GLY A 253 -3.13 3.96 54.88
C GLY A 253 -3.60 5.19 55.67
N PRO A 254 -3.92 5.05 56.98
CA PRO A 254 -4.57 6.09 57.79
C PRO A 254 -3.69 7.30 58.13
N GLU A 255 -2.39 7.25 57.86
CA GLU A 255 -1.43 8.34 58.19
C GLU A 255 -1.00 9.18 56.97
N THR A 256 -1.65 9.01 55.81
CA THR A 256 -1.36 9.84 54.63
C THR A 256 -2.09 11.19 54.72
N VAL A 257 -1.37 12.22 55.19
CA VAL A 257 -1.89 13.60 55.24
C VAL A 257 -2.17 14.12 53.82
N SER A 258 -3.42 14.43 53.51
CA SER A 258 -3.82 14.95 52.20
C SER A 258 -3.47 16.44 52.06
N VAL A 259 -2.22 16.75 51.68
CA VAL A 259 -1.74 18.14 51.48
C VAL A 259 -2.15 18.74 50.13
N GLN A 260 -3.36 18.42 49.63
CA GLN A 260 -4.01 19.12 48.52
C GLN A 260 -5.50 19.27 48.80
N ASP A 261 -6.03 20.49 48.60
CA ASP A 261 -7.43 20.83 48.79
C ASP A 261 -8.30 20.11 47.73
N PRO A 262 -9.37 19.38 48.13
CA PRO A 262 -10.32 18.75 47.21
C PRO A 262 -10.91 19.69 46.15
N ASN A 263 -11.01 20.99 46.43
CA ASN A 263 -11.50 21.97 45.45
C ASN A 263 -10.55 22.17 44.25
N THR A 264 -9.30 21.68 44.32
CA THR A 264 -8.33 21.72 43.20
C THR A 264 -8.36 20.49 42.28
N ILE A 265 -9.38 19.63 42.42
CA ILE A 265 -9.53 18.41 41.61
C ILE A 265 -10.12 18.73 40.23
N GLN A 266 -10.97 19.75 40.14
CA GLN A 266 -11.77 20.07 38.94
C GLN A 266 -10.94 20.60 37.76
N ASP A 267 -9.74 21.13 38.02
CA ASP A 267 -8.92 21.87 37.05
C ASP A 267 -7.93 21.00 36.24
N ARG A 268 -7.98 19.67 36.36
CA ARG A 268 -6.88 18.77 35.91
C ARG A 268 -7.08 18.12 34.55
N GLU A 269 -7.96 18.65 33.71
CA GLU A 269 -8.34 18.03 32.43
C GLU A 269 -7.25 18.08 31.34
N ASN A 270 -6.23 18.94 31.53
CA ASN A 270 -5.21 19.22 30.53
C ASN A 270 -3.80 19.23 31.14
N LEU A 271 -2.94 18.32 30.67
CA LEU A 271 -1.51 18.28 31.01
C LEU A 271 -0.69 18.61 29.77
N MET A 272 0.43 19.31 29.93
CA MET A 272 1.39 19.54 28.84
C MET A 272 2.78 19.12 29.27
N PHE A 273 3.47 18.42 28.38
CA PHE A 273 4.82 17.93 28.59
C PHE A 273 5.71 18.44 27.47
N LYS A 274 6.87 19.00 27.83
CA LYS A 274 7.98 19.17 26.89
C LYS A 274 9.05 18.14 27.21
N LYS A 275 9.44 17.36 26.21
CA LYS A 275 10.65 16.53 26.25
C LYS A 275 11.87 17.45 26.26
N ILE A 276 12.81 17.19 27.17
CA ILE A 276 14.11 17.87 27.20
C ILE A 276 15.17 16.89 26.66
N ASP A 277 15.13 15.65 27.12
CA ASP A 277 15.94 14.52 26.67
C ASP A 277 15.21 13.20 27.01
N ASP A 278 15.74 12.03 26.62
CA ASP A 278 15.12 10.72 26.88
C ASP A 278 15.05 10.32 28.38
N LYS A 279 15.61 11.14 29.28
CA LYS A 279 15.56 11.01 30.73
C LYS A 279 15.00 12.24 31.44
N SER A 280 14.61 13.31 30.74
CA SER A 280 14.13 14.56 31.37
C SER A 280 12.93 15.16 30.64
N VAL A 281 11.92 15.56 31.40
CA VAL A 281 10.73 16.24 30.89
C VAL A 281 10.36 17.45 31.75
N LEU A 282 9.62 18.39 31.16
CA LEU A 282 9.04 19.54 31.83
C LEU A 282 7.51 19.41 31.78
N LEU A 283 6.86 19.27 32.94
CA LEU A 283 5.39 19.25 33.07
C LEU A 283 4.87 20.67 33.33
N TRP A 284 3.81 21.05 32.62
CA TRP A 284 2.85 22.07 33.05
C TRP A 284 1.46 21.47 33.23
N ILE A 285 0.74 21.91 34.26
CA ILE A 285 -0.70 21.68 34.39
C ILE A 285 -1.38 22.89 33.73
N ILE A 286 -2.39 22.64 32.91
CA ILE A 286 -3.18 23.69 32.24
C ILE A 286 -4.54 23.77 32.93
N ASN A 287 -4.80 24.90 33.59
CA ASN A 287 -6.07 25.22 34.23
C ASN A 287 -6.81 26.28 33.38
N ASN A 288 -8.05 26.00 32.97
CA ASN A 288 -8.88 26.92 32.18
C ASN A 288 -8.17 27.57 30.97
N GLY A 289 -7.28 26.81 30.30
CA GLY A 289 -6.49 27.25 29.15
C GLY A 289 -5.14 27.92 29.47
N HIS A 290 -4.86 28.25 30.74
CA HIS A 290 -3.64 28.91 31.20
C HIS A 290 -2.68 27.95 31.93
N PHE A 291 -1.38 28.20 31.87
CA PHE A 291 -0.37 27.41 32.58
C PHE A 291 -0.29 27.78 34.06
N THR A 292 -0.31 26.78 34.96
CA THR A 292 -0.13 27.01 36.40
C THR A 292 1.36 27.09 36.77
N GLY A 293 1.96 28.25 36.52
CA GLY A 293 3.38 28.54 36.81
C GLY A 293 4.38 27.98 35.79
N ASP A 294 5.67 28.14 36.07
CA ASP A 294 6.78 27.95 35.12
C ASP A 294 7.00 26.51 34.64
N GLY A 295 6.36 25.54 35.29
CA GLY A 295 6.48 24.11 35.03
C GLY A 295 7.47 23.40 35.95
N ARG A 296 7.31 22.08 36.08
CA ARG A 296 8.13 21.22 36.95
C ARG A 296 9.05 20.34 36.11
N LYS A 297 10.37 20.53 36.22
CA LYS A 297 11.36 19.63 35.61
C LYS A 297 11.42 18.32 36.39
N LEU A 298 11.30 17.21 35.67
CA LEU A 298 11.31 15.84 36.17
C LEU A 298 12.41 15.06 35.46
N SER A 299 13.03 14.12 36.19
CA SER A 299 14.06 13.22 35.68
C SER A 299 13.68 11.76 35.91
N TYR A 300 14.02 10.91 34.95
CA TYR A 300 13.70 9.49 34.89
C TYR A 300 14.44 8.73 36.00
N CYS A 301 13.69 7.99 36.82
CA CYS A 301 14.23 7.23 37.93
C CYS A 301 15.13 6.07 37.46
N SER A 302 16.02 5.60 38.36
CA SER A 302 16.99 4.54 38.10
C SER A 302 16.35 3.22 37.60
N ASP A 303 17.08 2.45 36.79
CA ASP A 303 16.57 1.22 36.15
C ASP A 303 16.14 0.11 37.14
N GLN A 304 16.51 0.22 38.42
CA GLN A 304 15.96 -0.61 39.49
C GLN A 304 14.49 -0.26 39.78
N VAL A 305 14.18 1.04 39.93
CA VAL A 305 12.83 1.57 40.14
C VAL A 305 11.93 1.30 38.92
N GLN A 306 12.47 1.48 37.70
CA GLN A 306 11.72 1.16 36.48
C GLN A 306 11.32 -0.32 36.39
N ARG A 307 12.23 -1.24 36.76
CA ARG A 307 11.93 -2.67 36.82
C ARG A 307 10.91 -3.02 37.90
N ALA A 308 10.99 -2.38 39.07
CA ALA A 308 10.00 -2.56 40.14
C ALA A 308 8.59 -2.11 39.70
N TYR A 309 8.47 -0.91 39.11
CA TYR A 309 7.19 -0.40 38.59
C TYR A 309 6.62 -1.29 37.46
N ALA A 310 7.47 -1.74 36.52
CA ALA A 310 7.05 -2.65 35.45
C ALA A 310 6.57 -4.01 35.98
N ALA A 311 7.18 -4.54 37.05
CA ALA A 311 6.72 -5.75 37.72
C ALA A 311 5.36 -5.54 38.41
N GLN A 312 5.22 -4.43 39.16
CA GLN A 312 3.97 -4.06 39.84
C GLN A 312 2.81 -3.94 38.82
N ARG A 313 3.01 -3.25 37.69
CA ARG A 313 1.98 -3.13 36.65
C ARG A 313 1.60 -4.45 35.97
N LYS A 314 2.51 -5.43 35.89
CA LYS A 314 2.18 -6.77 35.39
C LYS A 314 1.29 -7.52 36.38
N ALA A 315 1.65 -7.52 37.66
CA ALA A 315 0.82 -8.13 38.71
C ALA A 315 -0.58 -7.52 38.77
N SER A 316 -0.71 -6.18 38.80
CA SER A 316 -2.01 -5.48 38.81
C SER A 316 -2.84 -5.61 37.53
N LYS A 317 -2.26 -6.11 36.41
CA LYS A 317 -3.03 -6.53 35.24
C LYS A 317 -3.56 -7.96 35.38
N GLN A 318 -2.79 -8.88 36.00
CA GLN A 318 -3.20 -10.27 36.18
C GLN A 318 -4.33 -10.42 37.20
N THR A 319 -4.36 -9.58 38.25
CA THR A 319 -5.46 -9.55 39.24
C THR A 319 -6.72 -8.84 38.76
N ARG A 320 -6.96 -8.77 37.44
CA ARG A 320 -8.06 -8.00 36.84
C ARG A 320 -8.72 -8.68 35.63
N ASN A 321 -8.43 -9.95 35.44
CA ASN A 321 -9.13 -10.89 34.56
C ASN A 321 -9.93 -11.88 35.41
#